data_AF-A0A5P8W165-F1
#
_entry.id   AF-A0A5P8W165-F1
#
_cell.length_a   1.000
_cell.length_b   1.000
_cell.length_c   1.000
_cell.angle_alpha   90.00
_cell.angle_beta   90.00
_cell.angle_gamma   90.00
#
_symmetry.space_group_name_H-M   'P 1'
#
loop_
_entity.id
_entity.type
_entity.pdbx_description
1 polymer ?
#
loop_
_entity_poly.entity_id
_entity_poly.type
_entity_poly.pdbx_seq_one_letter_code
_entity_poly.pdbx_strand_id
1 'polypeptide(L)'
;MAILSNIDIEKEIGLNIAIYPFYKQNLRSASYNLTVSKLAWNLETKQSIYDLNTNKITIVKGSTALIQTNEAVWVSNKVAGTYHSKVGLVSKGLSHIGTTLDPEYIGVSLITVHNYRNRI
;
A
#
# COMPACT_ATOMS: atom_id res chain seq x y z
N MET A 1 8.76 -20.45 -3.11
CA MET A 1 7.84 -19.43 -3.68
C MET A 1 8.68 -18.53 -4.59
N ALA A 2 8.30 -18.37 -5.86
CA ALA A 2 9.04 -17.51 -6.78
C ALA A 2 8.43 -16.10 -6.76
N ILE A 3 9.26 -15.06 -6.90
CA ILE A 3 8.80 -13.69 -7.08
C ILE A 3 8.54 -13.48 -8.57
N LEU A 4 7.38 -12.92 -8.92
CA LEU A 4 7.04 -12.61 -10.31
C LEU A 4 7.81 -11.36 -10.77
N SER A 5 8.40 -11.43 -11.97
CA SER A 5 8.94 -10.23 -12.61
C SER A 5 7.81 -9.29 -13.04
N ASN A 6 8.14 -8.05 -13.42
CA ASN A 6 7.17 -7.13 -14.00
C ASN A 6 6.47 -7.69 -15.24
N ILE A 7 7.20 -8.44 -16.07
CA ILE A 7 6.66 -9.09 -17.28
C ILE A 7 5.67 -10.18 -16.87
N ASP A 8 6.00 -10.96 -15.84
CA ASP A 8 5.12 -12.03 -15.37
C ASP A 8 3.89 -11.46 -14.67
N ILE A 9 4.04 -10.43 -13.82
CA ILE A 9 2.91 -9.72 -13.21
C ILE A 9 1.96 -9.24 -14.31
N GLU A 10 2.47 -8.62 -15.37
CA GLU A 10 1.65 -8.13 -16.49
C GLU A 10 0.91 -9.25 -17.22
N LYS A 11 1.55 -10.40 -17.44
CA LYS A 11 0.88 -11.58 -18.05
C LYS A 11 -0.21 -12.15 -17.16
N GLU A 12 -0.07 -12.05 -15.84
CA GLU A 12 -1.03 -12.57 -14.87
C GLU A 12 -2.21 -11.61 -14.62
N ILE A 13 -2.12 -10.34 -15.05
CA ILE A 13 -3.22 -9.37 -14.95
C ILE A 13 -4.43 -9.88 -15.77
N GLY A 14 -5.59 -9.94 -15.11
CA GLY A 14 -6.84 -10.44 -15.69
C GLY A 14 -7.01 -11.96 -15.64
N LEU A 15 -5.99 -12.71 -15.21
CA LEU A 15 -6.02 -14.17 -15.08
C LEU A 15 -5.95 -14.60 -13.62
N ASN A 16 -4.81 -14.35 -12.97
CA ASN A 16 -4.57 -14.72 -11.57
C ASN A 16 -4.37 -13.50 -10.67
N ILE A 17 -4.25 -12.30 -11.24
CA ILE A 17 -4.12 -11.03 -10.51
C ILE A 17 -5.08 -10.03 -11.15
N ALA A 18 -5.79 -9.24 -10.36
CA ALA A 18 -6.46 -8.06 -10.83
C ALA A 18 -6.12 -6.89 -9.91
N ILE A 19 -5.80 -5.73 -10.50
CA ILE A 19 -5.51 -4.50 -9.77
C ILE A 19 -6.34 -3.41 -10.43
N TYR A 20 -7.12 -2.67 -9.66
CA TYR A 20 -7.94 -1.60 -10.19
C TYR A 20 -7.96 -0.37 -9.26
N PRO A 21 -7.61 0.83 -9.76
CA PRO A 21 -7.07 1.10 -11.09
C PRO A 21 -5.65 0.55 -11.28
N PHE A 22 -5.34 0.04 -12.48
CA PHE A 22 -3.99 -0.36 -12.86
C PHE A 22 -3.27 0.77 -13.59
N TYR A 23 -2.15 1.22 -13.04
CA TYR A 23 -1.30 2.24 -13.61
C TYR A 23 0.04 1.64 -13.99
N LYS A 24 0.37 1.64 -15.29
CA LYS A 24 1.60 1.03 -15.80
C LYS A 24 2.86 1.60 -15.15
N GLN A 25 2.87 2.90 -14.81
CA GLN A 25 4.00 3.55 -14.12
C GLN A 25 4.23 3.06 -12.67
N ASN A 26 3.25 2.39 -12.07
CA ASN A 26 3.36 1.81 -10.73
C ASN A 26 3.93 0.40 -10.74
N LEU A 27 3.93 -0.27 -11.89
CA LEU A 27 4.63 -1.54 -12.10
C LEU A 27 6.14 -1.33 -12.04
N ARG A 28 6.80 -2.06 -11.15
CA ARG A 28 8.27 -2.07 -10.94
C ARG A 28 8.80 -3.45 -11.27
N SER A 29 10.12 -3.60 -11.35
CA SER A 29 10.80 -4.79 -11.86
C SER A 29 10.33 -6.12 -11.30
N ALA A 30 9.82 -6.15 -10.06
CA ALA A 30 9.27 -7.35 -9.42
C ALA A 30 8.17 -7.03 -8.40
N SER A 31 7.47 -5.90 -8.57
CA SER A 31 6.42 -5.46 -7.64
C SER A 31 5.49 -4.44 -8.28
N TYR A 32 4.40 -4.10 -7.59
CA TYR A 32 3.50 -3.02 -7.97
C TYR A 32 3.35 -2.05 -6.80
N ASN A 33 3.59 -0.76 -7.04
CA ASN A 33 3.41 0.27 -6.01
C ASN A 33 1.93 0.64 -5.88
N LEU A 34 1.35 0.39 -4.71
CA LEU A 34 0.03 0.92 -4.36
C LEU A 34 0.13 2.40 -3.97
N THR A 35 -0.95 3.13 -4.15
CA THR A 35 -1.04 4.57 -3.87
C THR A 35 -1.97 4.82 -2.69
N VAL A 36 -1.67 5.88 -1.94
CA VAL A 36 -2.46 6.29 -0.77
C VAL A 36 -3.72 7.01 -1.22
N SER A 37 -4.86 6.64 -0.66
CA SER A 37 -6.13 7.35 -0.88
C SER A 37 -6.27 8.53 0.10
N LYS A 38 -7.35 9.30 -0.04
CA LYS A 38 -7.73 10.36 0.89
C LYS A 38 -8.32 9.80 2.20
N LEU A 39 -8.59 8.51 2.24
CA LEU A 39 -9.16 7.81 3.38
C LEU A 39 -8.01 7.35 4.30
N ALA A 40 -7.68 8.23 5.23
CA ALA A 40 -6.60 8.05 6.18
C ALA A 40 -7.00 8.53 7.57
N TRP A 41 -6.73 7.72 8.59
CA TRP A 41 -7.11 8.00 9.97
C TRP A 41 -5.95 7.84 10.93
N ASN A 42 -5.93 8.61 12.01
CA ASN A 42 -5.07 8.32 13.14
C ASN A 42 -5.65 7.10 13.90
N LEU A 43 -4.80 6.13 14.23
CA LEU A 43 -5.22 4.89 14.90
C LEU A 43 -5.81 5.14 16.29
N GLU A 44 -5.25 6.08 17.05
CA GLU A 44 -5.65 6.37 18.43
C GLU A 44 -6.89 7.26 18.48
N THR A 45 -6.85 8.39 17.77
CA THR A 45 -7.94 9.38 17.80
C THR A 45 -9.12 9.00 16.90
N LYS A 46 -8.90 8.08 15.95
CA LYS A 46 -9.87 7.66 14.91
C LYS A 46 -10.32 8.79 13.99
N GLN A 47 -9.67 9.95 14.06
CA GLN A 47 -9.98 11.11 13.23
C GLN A 47 -9.28 11.02 11.88
N SER A 48 -9.91 11.60 10.85
CA SER A 48 -9.27 11.77 9.55
C SER A 48 -8.01 12.63 9.69
N ILE A 49 -6.92 12.20 9.05
CA ILE A 49 -5.63 12.92 9.00
C ILE A 49 -5.30 13.44 7.61
N TYR A 50 -6.27 13.39 6.70
CA TYR A 50 -6.19 13.99 5.37
C TYR A 50 -6.68 15.44 5.43
N ASP A 51 -5.82 16.35 4.98
CA ASP A 51 -6.11 17.78 4.86
C ASP A 51 -6.56 18.13 3.43
N LEU A 52 -7.81 18.56 3.30
CA LEU A 52 -8.42 18.98 2.04
C LEU A 52 -7.75 20.22 1.44
N ASN A 53 -7.25 21.13 2.26
CA ASN A 53 -6.68 22.41 1.80
C ASN A 53 -5.29 22.21 1.19
N THR A 54 -4.48 21.34 1.79
CA THR A 54 -3.12 21.04 1.33
C THR A 54 -3.03 19.80 0.44
N ASN A 55 -4.11 19.01 0.36
CA ASN A 55 -4.17 17.72 -0.33
C ASN A 55 -3.06 16.76 0.15
N LYS A 56 -2.86 16.70 1.47
CA LYS A 56 -1.80 15.91 2.12
C LYS A 56 -2.33 15.12 3.31
N ILE A 57 -1.66 14.01 3.60
CA ILE A 57 -1.82 13.27 4.85
C ILE A 57 -0.67 13.68 5.76
N THR A 58 -0.98 14.11 6.99
CA THR A 58 0.04 14.45 7.98
C THR A 58 -0.01 13.46 9.12
N ILE A 59 1.08 12.73 9.33
CA ILE A 59 1.24 11.81 10.46
C ILE A 59 2.14 12.49 11.48
N VAL A 60 1.59 12.89 12.62
CA VAL A 60 2.40 13.49 13.69
C VAL A 60 3.38 12.47 14.27
N LYS A 61 4.51 12.93 14.79
CA LYS A 61 5.51 12.04 15.39
C LYS A 61 4.90 11.21 16.51
N GLY A 62 5.27 9.93 16.54
CA GLY A 62 4.83 8.98 17.55
C GLY A 62 3.42 8.46 17.31
N SER A 63 2.71 8.96 16.29
CA SER A 63 1.40 8.45 15.92
C SER A 63 1.47 7.40 14.81
N THR A 64 0.43 6.58 14.80
CA THR A 64 0.17 5.57 13.77
C THR A 64 -1.04 5.98 12.95
N ALA A 65 -0.92 5.88 11.64
CA ALA A 65 -1.99 6.10 10.68
C ALA A 65 -2.48 4.77 10.09
N LEU A 66 -3.78 4.70 9.82
CA LEU A 66 -4.42 3.69 8.97
C LEU A 66 -4.74 4.37 7.64
N ILE A 67 -4.15 3.90 6.54
CA ILE A 67 -4.29 4.53 5.22
C ILE A 67 -4.80 3.51 4.23
N GLN A 68 -5.95 3.78 3.60
CA GLN A 68 -6.49 2.91 2.57
C GLN A 68 -5.77 3.14 1.23
N THR A 69 -5.58 2.09 0.44
CA THR A 69 -5.05 2.20 -0.93
C THR A 69 -6.12 2.68 -1.90
N ASN A 70 -5.72 3.34 -3.00
CA ASN A 70 -6.66 3.63 -4.10
C ASN A 70 -6.96 2.37 -4.91
N GLU A 71 -5.98 1.47 -5.04
CA GLU A 71 -6.12 0.25 -5.80
C GLU A 71 -6.77 -0.85 -4.96
N ALA A 72 -7.79 -1.48 -5.53
CA ALA A 72 -8.29 -2.79 -5.13
C ALA A 72 -7.42 -3.87 -5.78
N VAL A 73 -7.07 -4.89 -5.02
CA VAL A 73 -6.30 -6.05 -5.45
C VAL A 73 -7.15 -7.29 -5.32
N TRP A 74 -7.14 -8.12 -6.35
CA TRP A 74 -7.60 -9.51 -6.29
C TRP A 74 -6.47 -10.43 -6.73
N VAL A 75 -6.35 -11.58 -6.08
CA VAL A 75 -5.44 -12.66 -6.49
C VAL A 75 -6.17 -13.99 -6.47
N SER A 76 -5.84 -14.89 -7.38
CA SER A 76 -6.38 -16.25 -7.38
C SER A 76 -5.77 -17.11 -6.27
N ASN A 77 -6.25 -18.34 -6.11
CA ASN A 77 -5.68 -19.32 -5.18
C ASN A 77 -4.22 -19.73 -5.51
N LYS A 78 -3.67 -19.32 -6.65
CA LYS A 78 -2.30 -19.64 -7.10
C LYS A 78 -1.28 -18.55 -6.76
N VAL A 79 -1.74 -17.37 -6.35
CA VAL A 79 -0.88 -16.21 -6.12
C VAL A 79 -1.05 -15.75 -4.68
N ALA A 80 0.07 -15.54 -4.01
CA ALA A 80 0.12 -14.78 -2.76
C ALA A 80 1.19 -13.70 -2.91
N GLY A 81 1.21 -12.75 -1.99
CA GLY A 81 2.18 -11.67 -1.99
C GLY A 81 2.49 -11.19 -0.58
N THR A 82 3.30 -10.13 -0.52
CA THR A 82 3.67 -9.46 0.71
C THR A 82 3.68 -7.96 0.48
N TYR A 83 3.19 -7.21 1.46
CA TYR A 83 3.27 -5.74 1.44
C TYR A 83 4.63 -5.30 1.98
N HIS A 84 5.27 -4.37 1.27
CA HIS A 84 6.58 -3.85 1.63
C HIS A 84 6.61 -2.32 1.56
N SER A 85 7.32 -1.75 2.53
CA SER A 85 7.65 -0.33 2.57
C SER A 85 8.59 0.04 1.44
N LYS A 86 8.42 1.24 0.89
CA LYS A 86 9.43 1.84 0.02
C LYS A 86 10.62 2.33 0.87
N VAL A 87 11.84 1.93 0.51
CA VAL A 87 13.09 2.33 1.18
C VAL A 87 13.15 3.86 1.38
N GLY A 88 12.81 4.63 0.35
CA GLY A 88 12.83 6.10 0.43
C GLY A 88 11.84 6.71 1.44
N LEU A 89 10.80 5.99 1.86
CA LEU A 89 9.89 6.40 2.93
C LEU A 89 10.40 5.95 4.29
N VAL A 90 10.91 4.73 4.41
CA VAL A 90 11.43 4.23 5.69
C VAL A 90 12.70 4.95 6.13
N SER A 91 13.58 5.31 5.19
CA SER A 91 14.76 6.13 5.49
C SER A 91 14.41 7.53 6.02
N LYS A 92 13.18 8.00 5.78
CA LYS A 92 12.68 9.27 6.33
C LYS A 92 12.05 9.13 7.71
N GLY A 93 11.86 7.90 8.21
CA GLY A 93 11.31 7.62 9.54
C GLY A 93 9.87 7.11 9.54
N LEU A 94 9.28 6.82 8.38
CA LEU A 94 8.03 6.03 8.33
C LEU A 94 8.35 4.55 8.56
N SER A 95 7.43 3.82 9.16
CA SER A 95 7.48 2.37 9.21
C SER A 95 6.09 1.82 8.94
N HIS A 96 6.01 0.71 8.23
CA HIS A 96 4.75 0.00 8.04
C HIS A 96 4.86 -1.41 8.61
N ILE A 97 3.72 -1.98 8.95
CA ILE A 97 3.61 -3.40 9.26
C ILE A 97 3.45 -4.16 7.95
N GLY A 98 4.47 -4.93 7.57
CA GLY A 98 4.39 -5.81 6.41
C GLY A 98 3.50 -7.00 6.70
N THR A 99 2.45 -7.17 5.92
CA THR A 99 1.51 -8.29 6.01
C THR A 99 1.54 -9.13 4.75
N THR A 100 0.99 -10.34 4.82
CA THR A 100 0.79 -11.19 3.64
C THR A 100 -0.45 -10.73 2.87
N LEU A 101 -0.37 -10.85 1.56
CA LEU A 101 -1.51 -10.87 0.65
C LEU A 101 -1.84 -12.35 0.43
N ASP A 102 -2.85 -12.83 1.13
CA ASP A 102 -3.22 -14.24 1.06
C ASP A 102 -3.92 -14.57 -0.28
N PRO A 103 -3.80 -15.81 -0.77
CA PRO A 103 -4.54 -16.23 -1.95
C PRO A 103 -6.05 -16.01 -1.80
N GLU A 104 -6.73 -15.75 -2.92
CA GLU A 104 -8.17 -15.42 -2.97
C GLU A 104 -8.56 -14.09 -2.29
N TYR A 105 -7.60 -13.30 -1.79
CA TYR A 105 -7.88 -11.95 -1.30
C TYR A 105 -8.55 -11.11 -2.37
N ILE A 106 -9.56 -10.33 -1.97
CA ILE A 106 -10.21 -9.31 -2.78
C ILE A 106 -10.45 -8.04 -1.95
N GLY A 107 -10.03 -6.90 -2.48
CA GLY A 107 -10.41 -5.60 -1.96
C GLY A 107 -9.29 -4.59 -1.92
N VAL A 108 -9.59 -3.46 -1.29
CA VAL A 108 -8.63 -2.39 -1.01
C VAL A 108 -7.88 -2.70 0.29
N SER A 109 -6.60 -2.36 0.32
CA SER A 109 -5.75 -2.64 1.48
C SER A 109 -5.79 -1.47 2.45
N LEU A 110 -5.78 -1.78 3.76
CA LEU A 110 -5.61 -0.80 4.82
C LEU A 110 -4.19 -0.93 5.38
N ILE A 111 -3.33 0.06 5.09
CA ILE A 111 -1.92 0.05 5.44
C ILE A 111 -1.70 0.83 6.74
N THR A 112 -1.12 0.15 7.73
CA THR A 112 -0.73 0.77 9.00
C THR A 112 0.66 1.39 8.89
N VAL A 113 0.77 2.70 9.12
CA VAL A 113 2.03 3.46 9.01
C VAL A 113 2.31 4.23 10.29
N HIS A 114 3.44 3.96 10.93
CA HIS A 114 3.93 4.68 12.10
C HIS A 114 4.98 5.73 11.72
N ASN A 115 4.97 6.89 12.36
CA ASN A 115 5.97 7.94 12.13
C ASN A 115 6.90 8.13 13.35
N TYR A 116 8.19 7.83 13.18
CA TYR A 116 9.21 8.02 14.23
C TYR A 116 9.85 9.41 14.27
N ARG A 117 9.56 10.30 13.30
CA ARG A 117 10.23 11.60 13.12
C ARG A 117 9.27 12.78 13.29
N ASN A 118 9.82 13.94 13.67
CA ASN A 118 9.05 15.15 13.98
C ASN A 118 8.19 15.67 12.81
N ARG A 119 8.56 15.40 11.54
CA ARG A 119 7.82 15.81 10.34
C ARG A 119 8.14 14.91 9.14
N ILE A 120 7.09 14.37 8.50
CA ILE A 120 7.08 13.79 7.15
C ILE A 120 5.76 14.20 6.49
#